data_AF-A0A4V6NGI2-F1
#
_entry.id   AF-A0A4V6NGI2-F1
#
_cell.length_a   1.000
_cell.length_b   1.000
_cell.length_c   1.000
_cell.angle_alpha   90.00
_cell.angle_beta   90.00
_cell.angle_gamma   90.00
#
_symmetry.space_group_name_H-M   'P 1'
#
loop_
_entity.id
_entity.type
_entity.pdbx_description
1 polymer ?
#
loop_
_entity_poly.entity_id
_entity_poly.type
_entity_poly.pdbx_seq_one_letter_code
_entity_poly.pdbx_strand_id
1 'polypeptide(L)'
;MFGINKKNVFDFVEDTITINKDNPLKEGVDFEIVSIDVITDDLDVYTAGDYFNVDLNQLVRNHSKKELLSILENLKPNNTIDIASSLFCYGEGELVIMYKMIDDVDIELAQKIGLGVARMLKGKHKGELFIFNPSRISDDEEENTYCGLLMVKIYVQLKYKDEYDDPRLERFIENNPDFLHILSPTYAEEIKKQLEEVFMSKKGSNNVVPFKRR
;
A
#
# COMPACT_ATOMS: atom_id res chain seq x y z
N MET A 1 -34.13 -14.98 5.31
CA MET A 1 -33.21 -14.07 6.04
C MET A 1 -31.97 -13.91 5.19
N PHE A 2 -31.84 -12.77 4.50
CA PHE A 2 -30.63 -12.46 3.73
C PHE A 2 -29.57 -11.96 4.71
N GLY A 3 -28.57 -12.80 4.99
CA GLY A 3 -27.41 -12.41 5.79
C GLY A 3 -26.60 -11.40 4.99
N ILE A 4 -26.68 -10.13 5.37
CA ILE A 4 -25.73 -9.11 4.92
C ILE A 4 -24.42 -9.43 5.64
N ASN A 5 -23.54 -10.16 4.95
CA ASN A 5 -22.20 -10.42 5.42
C ASN A 5 -21.42 -9.11 5.31
N LYS A 6 -21.32 -8.35 6.41
CA LYS A 6 -20.49 -7.15 6.48
C LYS A 6 -19.03 -7.61 6.44
N LYS A 7 -18.46 -7.71 5.23
CA LYS A 7 -17.02 -7.96 5.05
C LYS A 7 -16.26 -6.79 5.66
N ASN A 8 -15.46 -7.06 6.68
CA ASN A 8 -14.62 -6.08 7.37
C ASN A 8 -13.25 -6.02 6.68
N VAL A 9 -12.58 -4.87 6.61
CA VAL A 9 -11.20 -4.79 6.07
C VAL A 9 -10.26 -5.71 6.85
N PHE A 10 -10.52 -5.90 8.14
CA PHE A 10 -9.80 -6.85 8.99
C PHE A 10 -9.99 -8.33 8.58
N ASP A 11 -10.95 -8.65 7.72
CA ASP A 11 -11.10 -10.00 7.19
C ASP A 11 -10.03 -10.34 6.14
N PHE A 12 -9.32 -9.34 5.59
CA PHE A 12 -8.23 -9.49 4.63
C PHE A 12 -6.85 -9.27 5.25
N VAL A 13 -6.81 -8.91 6.54
CA VAL A 13 -5.59 -8.77 7.34
C VAL A 13 -5.40 -10.05 8.16
N GLU A 14 -4.26 -10.71 7.98
CA GLU A 14 -3.91 -11.95 8.70
C GLU A 14 -3.29 -11.66 10.07
N ASP A 15 -2.37 -10.70 10.13
CA ASP A 15 -1.66 -10.31 11.34
C ASP A 15 -1.28 -8.82 11.28
N THR A 16 -0.97 -8.23 12.42
CA THR A 16 -0.48 -6.84 12.50
C THR A 16 0.73 -6.74 13.40
N ILE A 17 1.72 -5.96 12.97
CA ILE A 17 2.86 -5.58 13.80
C ILE A 17 2.72 -4.10 14.13
N THR A 18 2.78 -3.80 15.42
CA THR A 18 2.83 -2.42 15.92
C THR A 18 4.25 -2.09 16.34
N ILE A 19 4.84 -1.10 15.68
CA ILE A 19 6.12 -0.50 16.05
C ILE A 19 5.82 0.76 16.84
N ASN A 20 6.45 0.88 18.01
CA ASN A 20 6.38 2.05 18.87
C ASN A 20 7.58 2.03 19.83
N LYS A 21 7.59 2.94 20.81
CA LYS A 21 8.66 3.01 21.82
C LYS A 21 8.86 1.73 22.64
N ASP A 22 7.81 0.96 22.91
CA ASP A 22 7.87 -0.26 23.72
C ASP A 22 8.23 -1.50 22.89
N ASN A 23 8.01 -1.44 21.58
CA ASN A 23 8.38 -2.48 20.62
C ASN A 23 9.13 -1.87 19.42
N PRO A 24 10.36 -1.38 19.62
CA PRO A 24 11.11 -0.75 18.55
C PRO A 24 11.61 -1.81 17.56
N LEU A 25 11.27 -1.62 16.28
CA LEU A 25 11.87 -2.34 15.17
C LEU A 25 12.71 -1.39 14.35
N LYS A 26 13.87 -1.86 13.90
CA LYS A 26 14.85 -1.07 13.14
C LYS A 26 14.94 -1.54 11.70
N GLU A 27 14.75 -0.61 10.76
CA GLU A 27 14.98 -0.87 9.33
C GLU A 27 16.44 -1.33 9.09
N GLY A 28 16.62 -2.30 8.20
CA GLY A 28 17.88 -2.95 7.88
C GLY A 28 18.32 -4.03 8.89
N VAL A 29 17.62 -4.15 10.02
CA VAL A 29 17.89 -5.19 11.05
C VAL A 29 16.68 -6.11 11.22
N ASP A 30 15.51 -5.52 11.44
CA ASP A 30 14.26 -6.21 11.71
C ASP A 30 13.43 -6.42 10.45
N PHE A 31 13.42 -5.41 9.58
CA PHE A 31 12.71 -5.38 8.31
C PHE A 31 13.48 -4.53 7.29
N GLU A 32 13.16 -4.66 6.01
CA GLU A 32 13.63 -3.77 4.94
C GLU A 32 12.43 -3.24 4.16
N ILE A 33 12.47 -1.97 3.76
CA ILE A 33 11.43 -1.38 2.90
C ILE A 33 11.75 -1.72 1.45
N VAL A 34 10.84 -2.42 0.79
CA VAL A 34 11.01 -2.96 -0.57
C VAL A 34 10.09 -2.29 -1.59
N SER A 35 9.23 -1.37 -1.15
CA SER A 35 8.63 -0.38 -2.03
C SER A 35 9.68 0.66 -2.44
N ILE A 36 9.94 0.77 -3.74
CA ILE A 36 10.92 1.68 -4.32
C ILE A 36 10.22 2.71 -5.21
N ASP A 37 10.45 3.98 -4.89
CA ASP A 37 9.90 5.13 -5.60
C ASP A 37 10.97 5.71 -6.54
N VAL A 38 10.51 6.25 -7.66
CA VAL A 38 11.32 6.99 -8.63
C VAL A 38 10.82 8.42 -8.66
N ILE A 39 11.68 9.35 -8.28
CA ILE A 39 11.39 10.78 -8.21
C ILE A 39 12.04 11.45 -9.42
N THR A 40 11.25 12.15 -10.22
CA THR A 40 11.74 12.90 -11.39
C THR A 40 12.19 14.31 -11.01
N ASP A 41 12.86 15.00 -11.94
CA ASP A 41 13.22 16.43 -11.78
C ASP A 41 12.01 17.34 -11.55
N ASP A 42 10.84 16.95 -12.08
CA ASP A 42 9.57 17.67 -11.90
C ASP A 42 8.88 17.32 -10.56
N LEU A 43 9.55 16.53 -9.70
CA LEU A 43 9.07 16.03 -8.40
C LEU A 43 7.86 15.08 -8.50
N ASP A 44 7.59 14.53 -9.67
CA ASP A 44 6.63 13.44 -9.81
C ASP A 44 7.20 12.17 -9.19
N VAL A 45 6.32 11.39 -8.54
CA VAL A 45 6.70 10.16 -7.84
C VAL A 45 6.03 8.97 -8.52
N TYR A 46 6.84 8.12 -9.15
CA TYR A 46 6.40 6.90 -9.82
C TYR A 46 6.81 5.67 -9.01
N THR A 47 6.06 4.58 -9.15
CA THR A 47 6.55 3.26 -8.77
C THR A 47 7.70 2.87 -9.69
N ALA A 48 8.71 2.17 -9.17
CA ALA A 48 9.80 1.67 -9.99
C ALA A 48 9.31 0.71 -11.10
N GLY A 49 8.24 -0.05 -10.84
CA GLY A 49 7.62 -0.96 -11.82
C GLY A 49 7.10 -0.20 -13.03
N ASP A 50 6.29 0.86 -12.80
CA ASP A 50 5.74 1.67 -13.90
C ASP A 50 6.84 2.45 -14.63
N TYR A 51 7.77 3.08 -13.90
CA TYR A 51 8.78 3.95 -14.51
C TYR A 51 9.76 3.19 -15.40
N PHE A 52 10.26 2.04 -14.92
CA PHE A 52 11.22 1.22 -15.67
C PHE A 52 10.57 0.12 -16.51
N ASN A 53 9.23 -0.01 -16.45
CA ASN A 53 8.46 -1.08 -17.11
C ASN A 53 8.99 -2.47 -16.74
N VAL A 54 9.09 -2.74 -15.44
CA VAL A 54 9.54 -4.02 -14.86
C VAL A 54 8.47 -4.59 -13.92
N ASP A 55 8.43 -5.93 -13.80
CA ASP A 55 7.57 -6.58 -12.81
C ASP A 55 8.18 -6.44 -11.41
N LEU A 56 7.77 -5.40 -10.68
CA LEU A 56 8.32 -5.11 -9.36
C LEU A 56 7.92 -6.19 -8.34
N ASN A 57 6.72 -6.76 -8.49
CA ASN A 57 6.23 -7.87 -7.68
C ASN A 57 7.16 -9.09 -7.76
N GLN A 58 7.61 -9.46 -8.97
CA GLN A 58 8.56 -10.54 -9.18
C GLN A 58 9.96 -10.18 -8.68
N LEU A 59 10.44 -8.96 -8.95
CA LEU A 59 11.77 -8.53 -8.53
C LEU A 59 11.90 -8.59 -7.01
N VAL A 60 10.93 -8.06 -6.29
CA VAL A 60 10.93 -8.04 -4.82
C VAL A 60 11.01 -9.46 -4.28
N ARG A 61 10.17 -10.39 -4.74
CA ARG A 61 10.20 -11.79 -4.24
C ARG A 61 11.57 -12.47 -4.32
N ASN A 62 12.40 -12.08 -5.28
CA ASN A 62 13.66 -12.76 -5.59
C ASN A 62 14.92 -12.03 -5.11
N HIS A 63 14.79 -10.77 -4.66
CA HIS A 63 15.94 -9.92 -4.37
C HIS A 63 15.77 -9.19 -3.04
N SER A 64 16.89 -8.92 -2.37
CA SER A 64 16.97 -8.00 -1.23
C SER A 64 16.80 -6.55 -1.68
N LYS A 65 16.51 -5.62 -0.75
CA LYS A 65 16.46 -4.17 -1.04
C LYS A 65 17.71 -3.68 -1.75
N LYS A 66 18.89 -4.13 -1.31
CA LYS A 66 20.18 -3.72 -1.90
C LYS A 66 20.31 -4.17 -3.36
N GLU A 67 19.91 -5.41 -3.66
CA GLU A 67 19.94 -5.95 -5.02
C GLU A 67 18.91 -5.25 -5.90
N LEU A 68 17.70 -4.99 -5.39
CA LEU A 68 16.68 -4.21 -6.08
C LEU A 68 17.20 -2.83 -6.49
N LEU A 69 17.76 -2.07 -5.54
CA LEU A 69 18.34 -0.76 -5.84
C LEU A 69 19.45 -0.85 -6.89
N SER A 70 20.32 -1.85 -6.79
CA SER A 70 21.38 -2.06 -7.78
C SER A 70 20.83 -2.39 -9.18
N ILE A 71 19.75 -3.16 -9.29
CA ILE A 71 19.10 -3.48 -10.56
C ILE A 71 18.51 -2.21 -11.16
N LEU A 72 17.77 -1.44 -10.36
CA LEU A 72 17.07 -0.23 -10.81
C LEU A 72 18.05 0.88 -11.20
N GLU A 73 19.14 1.07 -10.47
CA GLU A 73 20.20 2.03 -10.84
C GLU A 73 20.86 1.68 -12.18
N ASN A 74 20.96 0.39 -12.54
CA ASN A 74 21.46 -0.02 -13.86
C ASN A 74 20.46 0.22 -15.00
N LEU A 75 19.17 0.44 -14.68
CA LEU A 75 18.12 0.80 -15.63
C LEU A 75 17.95 2.32 -15.77
N LYS A 76 18.63 3.09 -14.91
CA LYS A 76 18.53 4.55 -14.86
C LYS A 76 18.88 5.15 -16.23
N PRO A 77 17.99 5.95 -16.83
CA PRO A 77 18.31 6.69 -18.05
C PRO A 77 19.38 7.74 -17.75
N ASN A 78 19.93 8.37 -18.79
CA ASN A 78 20.90 9.47 -18.65
C ASN A 78 20.30 10.75 -18.01
N ASN A 79 19.02 10.73 -17.64
CA ASN A 79 18.33 11.85 -17.00
C ASN A 79 18.59 11.83 -15.48
N THR A 80 18.41 12.99 -14.86
CA THR A 80 18.43 13.14 -13.41
C THR A 80 17.11 12.61 -12.84
N ILE A 81 17.18 11.42 -12.24
CA ILE A 81 16.11 10.86 -11.41
C ILE A 81 16.72 10.39 -10.10
N ASP A 82 15.93 10.35 -9.05
CA ASP A 82 16.32 9.76 -7.78
C ASP A 82 15.54 8.46 -7.55
N ILE A 83 16.26 7.40 -7.18
CA ILE A 83 15.68 6.10 -6.85
C ILE A 83 15.86 5.91 -5.35
N ALA A 84 14.76 5.82 -4.61
CA ALA A 84 14.78 5.67 -3.16
C ALA A 84 13.72 4.70 -2.70
N SER A 85 13.93 4.07 -1.54
CA SER A 85 12.80 3.43 -0.86
C SER A 85 11.77 4.48 -0.46
N SER A 86 10.49 4.09 -0.41
CA SER A 86 9.44 4.98 0.05
C SER A 86 9.81 5.63 1.37
N LEU A 87 9.58 6.94 1.46
CA LEU A 87 10.00 7.77 2.58
C LEU A 87 9.41 7.22 3.88
N PHE A 88 10.26 6.66 4.74
CA PHE A 88 9.87 6.26 6.09
C PHE A 88 9.96 7.48 7.00
N CYS A 89 8.87 8.26 7.07
CA CYS A 89 8.86 9.55 7.75
C CYS A 89 8.76 9.45 9.28
N TYR A 90 8.78 8.23 9.84
CA TYR A 90 8.57 8.03 11.27
C TYR A 90 9.88 8.08 12.06
N GLY A 91 9.89 8.90 13.10
CA GLY A 91 10.98 9.01 14.07
C GLY A 91 11.05 7.81 15.01
N GLU A 92 12.15 7.73 15.77
CA GLU A 92 12.30 6.70 16.81
C GLU A 92 11.16 6.79 17.84
N GLY A 93 10.40 5.70 17.97
CA GLY A 93 9.34 5.55 18.96
C GLY A 93 7.95 6.00 18.51
N GLU A 94 7.80 6.55 17.31
CA GLU A 94 6.49 6.85 16.73
C GLU A 94 5.71 5.57 16.38
N LEU A 95 4.37 5.67 16.42
CA LEU A 95 3.48 4.56 16.11
C LEU A 95 3.48 4.27 14.61
N VAL A 96 3.87 3.06 14.24
CA VAL A 96 3.68 2.51 12.89
C VAL A 96 2.95 1.19 12.99
N ILE A 97 1.89 1.02 12.19
CA ILE A 97 1.15 -0.24 12.09
C ILE A 97 1.43 -0.84 10.72
N MET A 98 1.99 -2.05 10.74
CA MET A 98 2.23 -2.88 9.57
C MET A 98 1.17 -3.98 9.50
N TYR A 99 0.57 -4.18 8.34
CA TYR A 99 -0.51 -5.13 8.11
C TYR A 99 -0.02 -6.28 7.20
N LYS A 100 -0.10 -7.52 7.69
CA LYS A 100 0.07 -8.71 6.87
C LYS A 100 -1.25 -9.02 6.17
N MET A 101 -1.24 -9.10 4.86
CA MET A 101 -2.44 -9.47 4.09
C MET A 101 -2.58 -10.99 4.00
N ILE A 102 -3.81 -11.51 3.91
CA ILE A 102 -4.06 -12.95 3.74
C ILE A 102 -3.48 -13.49 2.43
N ASP A 103 -3.57 -12.71 1.35
CA ASP A 103 -2.98 -13.05 0.05
C ASP A 103 -1.74 -12.20 -0.23
N ASP A 104 -0.88 -12.70 -1.12
CA ASP A 104 0.34 -12.04 -1.61
C ASP A 104 0.15 -10.54 -1.84
N VAL A 105 0.99 -9.70 -1.23
CA VAL A 105 0.96 -8.25 -1.42
C VAL A 105 1.28 -7.91 -2.87
N ASP A 106 0.36 -7.22 -3.54
CA ASP A 106 0.62 -6.46 -4.76
C ASP A 106 1.32 -5.15 -4.39
N ILE A 107 2.60 -5.06 -4.71
CA ILE A 107 3.49 -3.98 -4.29
C ILE A 107 3.25 -2.73 -5.12
N GLU A 108 3.04 -2.88 -6.41
CA GLU A 108 2.77 -1.77 -7.32
C GLU A 108 1.46 -1.08 -6.93
N LEU A 109 0.40 -1.85 -6.70
CA LEU A 109 -0.86 -1.28 -6.24
C LEU A 109 -0.73 -0.58 -4.89
N ALA A 110 0.00 -1.18 -3.94
CA ALA A 110 0.23 -0.57 -2.63
C ALA A 110 0.93 0.79 -2.78
N GLN A 111 2.02 0.84 -3.55
CA GLN A 111 2.78 2.07 -3.79
C GLN A 111 1.99 3.12 -4.55
N LYS A 112 1.21 2.73 -5.57
CA LYS A 112 0.33 3.66 -6.29
C LYS A 112 -0.61 4.38 -5.32
N ILE A 113 -1.12 3.70 -4.30
CA ILE A 113 -2.01 4.29 -3.27
C ILE A 113 -1.25 5.15 -2.24
N GLY A 114 0.08 5.09 -2.24
CA GLY A 114 0.94 5.76 -1.27
C GLY A 114 1.34 4.89 -0.07
N LEU A 115 1.02 3.59 -0.08
CA LEU A 115 1.46 2.66 0.97
C LEU A 115 2.90 2.20 0.74
N GLY A 116 3.64 2.03 1.83
CA GLY A 116 4.93 1.36 1.83
C GLY A 116 4.78 -0.15 1.97
N VAL A 117 5.78 -0.90 1.48
CA VAL A 117 5.86 -2.35 1.65
C VAL A 117 7.16 -2.71 2.37
N ALA A 118 7.05 -3.43 3.48
CA ALA A 118 8.17 -3.91 4.27
C ALA A 118 8.28 -5.43 4.18
N ARG A 119 9.50 -5.95 4.12
CA ARG A 119 9.81 -7.38 4.29
C ARG A 119 10.45 -7.59 5.64
N MET A 120 9.92 -8.54 6.41
CA MET A 120 10.53 -8.93 7.69
C MET A 120 11.82 -9.73 7.46
N LEU A 121 12.89 -9.36 8.15
CA LEU A 121 14.21 -10.01 8.02
C LEU A 121 14.44 -11.11 9.07
N LYS A 122 13.66 -11.10 10.16
CA LYS A 122 13.80 -12.04 11.28
C LYS A 122 12.47 -12.36 11.95
N GLY A 123 12.50 -13.30 12.91
CA GLY A 123 11.34 -13.70 13.70
C GLY A 123 10.38 -14.64 12.96
N LYS A 124 9.16 -14.80 13.50
CA LYS A 124 8.13 -15.71 12.98
C LYS A 124 7.65 -15.37 11.56
N HIS A 125 7.85 -14.12 11.15
CA HIS A 125 7.41 -13.58 9.86
C HIS A 125 8.54 -13.43 8.83
N LYS A 126 9.72 -14.01 9.06
CA LYS A 126 10.88 -13.80 8.17
C LYS A 126 10.52 -14.09 6.71
N GLY A 127 10.77 -13.12 5.83
CA GLY A 127 10.50 -13.18 4.40
C GLY A 127 9.10 -12.72 4.01
N GLU A 128 8.17 -12.58 4.96
CA GLU A 128 6.80 -12.15 4.70
C GLU A 128 6.73 -10.63 4.47
N LEU A 129 5.77 -10.21 3.65
CA LEU A 129 5.54 -8.82 3.27
C LEU A 129 4.39 -8.22 4.08
N PHE A 130 4.58 -6.97 4.47
CA PHE A 130 3.59 -6.17 5.20
C PHE A 130 3.40 -4.83 4.48
N ILE A 131 2.18 -4.34 4.44
CA ILE A 131 1.87 -2.97 3.98
C ILE A 131 1.80 -2.03 5.18
N PHE A 132 2.20 -0.78 5.02
CA PHE A 132 2.11 0.24 6.06
C PHE A 132 1.91 1.63 5.44
N ASN A 133 1.38 2.57 6.21
CA ASN A 133 1.39 3.98 5.82
C ASN A 133 2.80 4.53 6.09
N PRO A 134 3.56 5.00 5.07
CA PRO A 134 4.90 5.53 5.25
C PRO A 134 4.90 7.03 5.61
N SER A 135 3.76 7.70 5.43
CA SER A 135 3.64 9.16 5.51
C SER A 135 2.97 9.62 6.80
N ARG A 136 3.59 10.62 7.43
CA ARG A 136 2.99 11.43 8.48
C ARG A 136 2.24 12.60 7.83
N ILE A 137 0.94 12.45 7.67
CA ILE A 137 0.05 13.43 7.00
C ILE A 137 -0.40 14.51 7.99
N SER A 138 -0.48 14.18 9.27
CA SER A 138 -0.87 15.08 10.37
C SER A 138 0.12 15.02 11.53
N ASP A 139 0.09 16.02 12.41
CA ASP A 139 0.75 15.93 13.71
C ASP A 139 -0.01 15.03 14.70
N ASP A 140 -1.27 14.71 14.39
CA ASP A 140 -2.13 13.85 15.18
C ASP A 140 -1.94 12.36 14.81
N GLU A 141 -1.59 11.53 15.79
CA GLU A 141 -1.37 10.09 15.63
C GLU A 141 -2.64 9.32 15.26
N GLU A 142 -3.79 9.73 15.81
CA GLU A 142 -5.10 9.11 15.52
C GLU A 142 -5.49 9.39 14.07
N GLU A 143 -5.27 10.63 13.60
CA GLU A 143 -5.52 11.01 12.21
C GLU A 143 -4.62 10.24 11.24
N ASN A 144 -3.33 10.10 11.53
CA ASN A 144 -2.41 9.30 10.71
C ASN A 144 -2.80 7.82 10.66
N THR A 145 -3.25 7.27 11.79
CA THR A 145 -3.74 5.89 11.88
C THR A 145 -4.99 5.71 11.04
N TYR A 146 -5.93 6.66 11.14
CA TYR A 146 -7.16 6.67 10.35
C TYR A 146 -6.88 6.77 8.85
N CYS A 147 -5.98 7.66 8.43
CA CYS A 147 -5.52 7.78 7.05
C CYS A 147 -4.90 6.47 6.55
N GLY A 148 -4.02 5.85 7.33
CA GLY A 148 -3.44 4.55 6.99
C GLY A 148 -4.49 3.46 6.81
N LEU A 149 -5.51 3.41 7.67
CA LEU A 149 -6.64 2.48 7.51
C LEU A 149 -7.46 2.75 6.24
N LEU A 150 -7.68 4.02 5.88
CA LEU A 150 -8.35 4.38 4.63
C LEU A 150 -7.55 3.93 3.41
N MET A 151 -6.23 4.12 3.41
CA MET A 151 -5.35 3.65 2.33
C MET A 151 -5.40 2.12 2.18
N VAL A 152 -5.35 1.38 3.30
CA VAL A 152 -5.51 -0.08 3.29
C VAL A 152 -6.88 -0.49 2.74
N LYS A 153 -7.95 0.25 3.06
CA LYS A 153 -9.27 -0.01 2.49
C LYS A 153 -9.33 0.22 0.98
N ILE A 154 -8.71 1.29 0.48
CA ILE A 154 -8.59 1.55 -0.96
C ILE A 154 -7.84 0.39 -1.63
N TYR A 155 -6.74 -0.05 -1.02
CA TYR A 155 -5.95 -1.18 -1.50
C TYR A 155 -6.78 -2.46 -1.60
N VAL A 156 -7.51 -2.82 -0.53
CA VAL A 156 -8.38 -4.01 -0.51
C VAL A 156 -9.52 -3.89 -1.54
N GLN A 157 -10.15 -2.72 -1.68
CA GLN A 157 -11.19 -2.48 -2.69
C GLN A 157 -10.68 -2.67 -4.11
N LEU A 158 -9.48 -2.20 -4.43
CA LEU A 158 -8.90 -2.33 -5.77
C LEU A 158 -8.37 -3.74 -6.04
N LYS A 159 -7.65 -4.33 -5.08
CA LYS A 159 -7.08 -5.68 -5.21
C LYS A 159 -8.17 -6.75 -5.33
N TYR A 160 -9.23 -6.64 -4.53
CA TYR A 160 -10.32 -7.60 -4.48
C TYR A 160 -11.62 -7.02 -5.05
N LYS A 161 -11.52 -6.32 -6.20
CA LYS A 161 -12.64 -5.59 -6.81
C LYS A 161 -13.92 -6.40 -6.98
N ASP A 162 -13.84 -7.70 -7.24
CA ASP A 162 -15.02 -8.55 -7.42
C ASP A 162 -15.59 -9.10 -6.10
N GLU A 163 -14.80 -9.06 -5.02
CA GLU A 163 -15.12 -9.75 -3.77
C GLU A 163 -15.38 -8.78 -2.61
N TYR A 164 -14.74 -7.61 -2.57
CA TYR A 164 -14.85 -6.65 -1.48
C TYR A 164 -15.49 -5.34 -1.93
N ASP A 165 -16.50 -4.90 -1.19
CA ASP A 165 -17.17 -3.62 -1.42
C ASP A 165 -17.41 -2.87 -0.12
N ASP A 166 -16.86 -1.65 0.01
CA ASP A 166 -17.10 -0.73 1.11
C ASP A 166 -17.89 0.51 0.63
N PRO A 167 -19.24 0.51 0.73
CA PRO A 167 -20.07 1.68 0.39
C PRO A 167 -19.84 2.91 1.27
N ARG A 168 -19.08 2.79 2.37
CA ARG A 168 -18.66 3.95 3.17
C ARG A 168 -17.42 4.59 2.58
N LEU A 169 -16.53 3.80 1.97
CA LEU A 169 -15.37 4.31 1.25
C LEU A 169 -15.82 5.11 0.02
N GLU A 170 -16.77 4.61 -0.77
CA GLU A 170 -17.34 5.34 -1.91
C GLU A 170 -17.83 6.73 -1.49
N ARG A 171 -18.72 6.79 -0.50
CA ARG A 171 -19.23 8.06 0.04
C ARG A 171 -18.14 8.95 0.60
N PHE A 172 -17.09 8.38 1.19
CA PHE A 172 -15.98 9.17 1.70
C PHE A 172 -15.23 9.86 0.55
N ILE A 173 -14.88 9.13 -0.51
CA ILE A 173 -14.19 9.66 -1.68
C ILE A 173 -15.05 10.72 -2.41
N GLU A 174 -16.35 10.46 -2.57
CA GLU A 174 -17.27 11.44 -3.19
C GLU A 174 -17.35 12.75 -2.40
N ASN A 175 -17.30 12.69 -1.07
CA ASN A 175 -17.35 13.87 -0.21
C ASN A 175 -15.98 14.55 -0.04
N ASN A 176 -14.88 13.87 -0.39
CA ASN A 176 -13.51 14.36 -0.21
C ASN A 176 -12.70 14.12 -1.49
N PRO A 177 -13.03 14.80 -2.60
CA PRO A 177 -12.45 14.51 -3.92
C PRO A 177 -10.92 14.71 -3.98
N ASP A 178 -10.38 15.61 -3.16
CA ASP A 178 -8.95 15.91 -3.13
C ASP A 178 -8.14 14.90 -2.29
N PHE A 179 -8.80 14.00 -1.55
CA PHE A 179 -8.13 13.06 -0.66
C PHE A 179 -7.12 12.17 -1.40
N LEU A 180 -7.47 11.70 -2.59
CA LEU A 180 -6.57 10.87 -3.40
C LEU A 180 -5.34 11.65 -3.89
N HIS A 181 -5.49 12.93 -4.20
CA HIS A 181 -4.36 13.79 -4.58
C HIS A 181 -3.40 14.05 -3.42
N ILE A 182 -3.91 14.07 -2.18
CA ILE A 182 -3.06 14.18 -0.99
C ILE A 182 -2.24 12.90 -0.78
N LEU A 183 -2.86 11.73 -1.00
CA LEU A 183 -2.22 10.44 -0.77
C LEU A 183 -1.23 10.05 -1.89
N SER A 184 -1.62 10.28 -3.14
CA SER A 184 -0.85 9.88 -4.31
C SER A 184 -1.06 10.86 -5.45
N PRO A 185 -0.35 12.01 -5.45
CA PRO A 185 -0.52 13.05 -6.47
C PRO A 185 -0.43 12.52 -7.90
N THR A 186 0.55 11.65 -8.16
CA THR A 186 0.84 11.10 -9.49
C THR A 186 -0.23 10.10 -9.97
N TYR A 187 -0.80 9.29 -9.07
CA TYR A 187 -1.74 8.22 -9.44
C TYR A 187 -3.21 8.52 -9.08
N ALA A 188 -3.51 9.70 -8.52
CA ALA A 188 -4.84 10.04 -8.02
C ALA A 188 -5.96 9.82 -9.05
N GLU A 189 -5.76 10.28 -10.29
CA GLU A 189 -6.75 10.11 -11.37
C GLU A 189 -6.92 8.65 -11.80
N GLU A 190 -5.82 7.89 -11.85
CA GLU A 190 -5.86 6.46 -12.15
C GLU A 190 -6.64 5.70 -11.07
N ILE A 191 -6.33 5.95 -9.80
CA ILE A 191 -6.99 5.33 -8.65
C ILE A 191 -8.46 5.69 -8.62
N LYS A 192 -8.80 6.97 -8.81
CA LYS A 192 -10.18 7.46 -8.86
C LYS A 192 -10.98 6.73 -9.92
N LYS A 193 -10.44 6.65 -11.15
CA LYS A 193 -11.09 5.94 -12.25
C LYS A 193 -11.31 4.45 -11.93
N GLN A 194 -10.30 3.77 -11.38
CA GLN A 194 -10.45 2.36 -11.01
C GLN A 194 -11.52 2.18 -9.91
N LEU A 195 -11.54 3.04 -8.90
CA LEU A 195 -12.57 3.01 -7.85
C LEU A 195 -13.97 3.25 -8.42
N GLU A 196 -14.14 4.24 -9.31
CA GLU A 196 -15.41 4.49 -10.00
C GLU A 196 -15.89 3.28 -10.81
N GLU A 197 -14.99 2.60 -11.53
CA GLU A 197 -15.30 1.36 -12.25
C GLU A 197 -15.78 0.26 -11.29
N VAL A 198 -15.11 0.09 -10.14
CA VAL A 198 -15.53 -0.87 -9.11
C VAL A 198 -16.91 -0.52 -8.57
N PHE A 199 -17.16 0.74 -8.20
CA PHE A 199 -18.45 1.18 -7.65
C PHE A 199 -19.59 1.04 -8.67
N MET A 200 -19.34 1.40 -9.93
CA MET A 200 -20.33 1.28 -11.02
C MET A 200 -20.67 -0.18 -11.35
N SER A 201 -19.66 -1.07 -11.36
CA SER A 201 -19.88 -2.50 -11.63
C SER A 201 -20.82 -3.16 -10.61
N LYS A 202 -20.88 -2.60 -9.38
CA LYS A 202 -21.67 -3.13 -8.26
C LYS A 202 -23.05 -2.50 -8.12
N LYS A 203 -23.22 -1.25 -8.56
CA LYS A 203 -24.54 -0.58 -8.63
C LYS A 203 -25.56 -1.31 -9.53
N GLY A 204 -25.11 -2.23 -10.40
CA GLY A 204 -25.98 -3.06 -11.26
C GLY A 204 -26.01 -4.56 -10.97
N SER A 205 -25.23 -5.05 -10.00
CA SER A 205 -24.94 -6.49 -9.87
C SER A 205 -25.36 -7.04 -8.49
N ASN A 206 -26.47 -7.77 -8.42
CA ASN A 206 -26.93 -8.49 -7.22
C ASN A 206 -26.06 -9.73 -6.85
N ASN A 207 -24.88 -9.89 -7.44
CA ASN A 207 -24.06 -11.09 -7.28
C ASN A 207 -22.77 -10.77 -6.53
N VAL A 208 -22.83 -10.81 -5.19
CA VAL A 208 -21.63 -10.88 -4.35
C VAL A 208 -21.23 -12.35 -4.26
N VAL A 209 -20.11 -12.72 -4.89
CA VAL A 209 -19.49 -14.04 -4.64
C VAL A 209 -18.84 -13.98 -3.25
N PRO A 210 -19.18 -14.88 -2.32
CA PRO A 210 -18.56 -14.90 -1.00
C PRO A 210 -17.10 -15.31 -1.10
N PHE A 211 -16.22 -14.53 -0.44
CA PHE A 211 -14.80 -14.83 -0.29
C PHE A 211 -14.66 -16.17 0.45
N LYS A 212 -13.96 -17.13 -0.16
CA LYS A 212 -13.65 -18.41 0.49
C LYS A 212 -12.21 -18.36 0.99
N ARG A 213 -12.05 -18.34 2.32
CA ARG A 213 -10.74 -18.61 2.95
C ARG A 213 -10.24 -19.95 2.43
N ARG A 214 -9.03 -19.98 1.87
CA ARG A 214 -8.32 -21.22 1.54
C ARG A 214 -7.65 -21.79 2.78
#